data_AF-A0A7K4AF21-F1
#
_entry.id   AF-A0A7K4AF21-F1
#
_cell.length_a   1.000
_cell.length_b   1.000
_cell.length_c   1.000
_cell.angle_alpha   90.00
_cell.angle_beta   90.00
_cell.angle_gamma   90.00
#
_symmetry.space_group_name_H-M   'P 1'
#
loop_
_entity.id
_entity.type
_entity.pdbx_description
1 polymer ?
#
loop_
_entity_poly.entity_id
_entity_poly.type
_entity_poly.pdbx_seq_one_letter_code
_entity_poly.pdbx_strand_id
1 'polypeptide(L)'
;MSDRARELEAAAASIDAASLEVARKGIVTGCQELIYWLELLSRRLEKVPPEKEHKFARAFSLIMLGHLPTRPETCPFCVQYGQSRSCRGCGYAATHGRCDSDQSSFSLFIEAFSELGRVIYQDTGGLNCHPDDARLRLEHCIRSSRLLAADMMEDIDSSSAERLMERKARYLGQMIDLLPKELFGPEIMESWRRVHEMLRNYW
;
A
#
# COMPACT_ATOMS: atom_id res chain seq x y z
N MET A 1 -7.77 2.06 -28.06
CA MET A 1 -8.13 2.04 -26.63
C MET A 1 -9.17 0.95 -26.45
N SER A 2 -8.99 0.03 -25.51
CA SER A 2 -9.98 -1.04 -25.25
C SER A 2 -11.26 -0.43 -24.66
N ASP A 3 -12.40 -1.09 -24.83
CA ASP A 3 -13.69 -0.66 -24.26
C ASP A 3 -13.59 -0.47 -22.73
N ARG A 4 -12.81 -1.33 -22.06
CA ARG A 4 -12.53 -1.26 -20.61
C ARG A 4 -11.86 0.05 -20.18
N ALA A 5 -10.92 0.59 -20.96
CA ALA A 5 -10.24 1.84 -20.60
C ALA A 5 -11.21 3.03 -20.64
N ARG A 6 -12.11 3.06 -21.62
CA ARG A 6 -13.15 4.08 -21.72
C ARG A 6 -14.19 3.98 -20.60
N GLU A 7 -14.56 2.75 -20.22
CA GLU A 7 -15.44 2.52 -19.08
C GLU A 7 -14.81 2.98 -17.76
N LEU A 8 -13.49 2.79 -17.59
CA LEU A 8 -12.77 3.23 -16.40
C LEU A 8 -12.66 4.76 -16.32
N GLU A 9 -12.37 5.44 -17.44
CA GLU A 9 -12.35 6.90 -17.53
C GLU A 9 -13.73 7.48 -17.19
N ALA A 10 -14.81 6.93 -17.77
CA ALA A 10 -16.18 7.34 -17.47
C ALA A 10 -16.56 7.08 -16.00
N ALA A 11 -16.14 5.94 -15.45
CA ALA A 11 -16.31 5.60 -14.05
C ALA A 11 -15.65 6.63 -13.12
N ALA A 12 -14.39 6.98 -13.40
CA ALA A 12 -13.65 7.97 -12.63
C ALA A 12 -14.27 9.37 -12.74
N ALA A 13 -14.73 9.76 -13.93
CA ALA A 13 -15.40 11.04 -14.17
C ALA A 13 -16.75 11.16 -13.44
N SER A 14 -17.39 10.04 -13.09
CA SER A 14 -18.66 10.00 -12.34
C SER A 14 -18.51 10.19 -10.82
N ILE A 15 -17.27 10.25 -10.32
CA ILE A 15 -17.01 10.47 -8.90
C ILE A 15 -17.34 11.92 -8.55
N ASP A 16 -18.17 12.10 -7.53
CA ASP A 16 -18.51 13.40 -7.00
C ASP A 16 -17.33 14.02 -6.22
N ALA A 17 -17.27 15.36 -6.20
CA ALA A 17 -16.17 16.08 -5.60
C ALA A 17 -16.04 15.82 -4.08
N ALA A 18 -17.13 15.57 -3.36
CA ALA A 18 -17.09 15.34 -1.92
C ALA A 18 -16.52 13.95 -1.59
N SER A 19 -16.90 12.93 -2.34
CA SER A 19 -16.38 11.56 -2.24
C SER A 19 -14.89 11.52 -2.59
N LEU A 20 -14.48 12.26 -3.62
CA LEU A 20 -13.07 12.42 -3.96
C LEU A 20 -12.28 13.10 -2.84
N GLU A 21 -12.80 14.18 -2.28
CA GLU A 21 -12.16 14.93 -1.21
C GLU A 21 -11.98 14.09 0.06
N VAL A 22 -12.99 13.29 0.44
CA VAL A 22 -12.88 12.35 1.56
C VAL A 22 -11.77 11.33 1.32
N ALA A 23 -11.69 10.74 0.12
CA ALA A 23 -10.65 9.77 -0.20
C ALA A 23 -9.24 10.38 -0.15
N ARG A 24 -9.05 11.58 -0.68
CA ARG A 24 -7.78 12.32 -0.61
C ARG A 24 -7.36 12.59 0.84
N LYS A 25 -8.28 13.10 1.67
CA LYS A 25 -8.04 13.32 3.10
C LYS A 25 -7.62 12.04 3.81
N GLY A 26 -8.31 10.92 3.54
CA GLY A 26 -7.93 9.61 4.08
C GLY A 26 -6.50 9.21 3.73
N ILE A 27 -6.08 9.43 2.48
CA ILE A 27 -4.71 9.16 2.03
C ILE A 27 -3.70 10.10 2.72
N VAL A 28 -3.99 11.40 2.78
CA VAL A 28 -3.11 12.40 3.43
C VAL A 28 -2.92 12.06 4.90
N THR A 29 -4.00 11.79 5.63
CA THR A 29 -3.92 11.39 7.04
C THR A 29 -3.08 10.14 7.23
N GLY A 30 -3.29 9.09 6.41
CA GLY A 30 -2.48 7.87 6.48
C GLY A 30 -1.00 8.12 6.19
N CYS A 31 -0.68 8.98 5.22
CA CYS A 31 0.71 9.34 4.91
C CYS A 31 1.37 10.13 6.04
N GLN A 32 0.65 11.08 6.66
CA GLN A 32 1.14 11.84 7.82
C GLN A 32 1.42 10.92 9.03
N GLU A 33 0.50 10.01 9.32
CA GLU A 33 0.69 9.00 10.37
C GLU A 33 1.89 8.11 10.09
N LEU A 34 2.05 7.66 8.84
CA LEU A 34 3.20 6.85 8.45
C LEU A 34 4.52 7.62 8.59
N ILE A 35 4.59 8.88 8.16
CA ILE A 35 5.78 9.72 8.34
C ILE A 35 6.17 9.83 9.81
N TYR A 36 5.20 10.07 10.70
CA TYR A 36 5.43 10.08 12.15
C TYR A 36 6.04 8.75 12.64
N TRP A 37 5.48 7.62 12.21
CA TRP A 37 6.00 6.31 12.57
C TRP A 37 7.41 6.07 12.03
N LEU A 38 7.70 6.47 10.80
CA LEU A 38 9.01 6.34 10.18
C LEU A 38 10.08 7.15 10.92
N GLU A 39 9.76 8.35 11.39
CA GLU A 39 10.67 9.16 12.22
C GLU A 39 10.92 8.55 13.60
N LEU A 40 9.89 7.95 14.20
CA LEU A 40 10.03 7.19 15.44
C LEU A 40 10.90 5.94 15.22
N LEU A 41 10.68 5.21 14.14
CA LEU A 41 11.45 4.01 13.79
C LEU A 41 12.92 4.35 13.50
N SER A 42 13.20 5.45 12.78
CA SER A 42 14.57 5.94 12.53
C SER A 42 15.33 6.14 13.84
N ARG A 43 14.76 6.87 14.80
CA ARG A 43 15.38 7.11 16.12
C ARG A 43 15.52 5.85 16.96
N ARG A 44 14.62 4.89 16.78
CA ARG A 44 14.67 3.60 17.50
C ARG A 44 15.77 2.71 16.95
N LEU A 45 15.96 2.67 15.63
CA LEU A 45 16.97 1.84 14.96
C LEU A 45 18.38 2.09 15.52
N GLU A 46 18.72 3.36 15.80
CA GLU A 46 20.00 3.74 16.42
C GLU A 46 20.31 2.96 17.72
N LYS A 47 19.26 2.57 18.46
CA LYS A 47 19.34 1.91 19.77
C LYS A 47 19.04 0.41 19.72
N VAL A 48 18.69 -0.12 18.54
CA VAL A 48 18.44 -1.55 18.37
C VAL A 48 19.80 -2.27 18.43
N PRO A 49 19.98 -3.30 19.26
CA PRO A 49 21.20 -4.09 19.21
C PRO A 49 21.16 -5.04 17.99
N PRO A 50 22.33 -5.39 17.40
CA PRO A 50 22.43 -6.20 16.17
C PRO A 50 21.53 -7.44 16.14
N GLU A 51 21.47 -8.19 17.23
CA GLU A 51 20.69 -9.43 17.34
C GLU A 51 19.15 -9.21 17.31
N LYS A 52 18.69 -7.96 17.42
CA LYS A 52 17.27 -7.59 17.36
C LYS A 52 16.89 -6.89 16.05
N GLU A 53 17.82 -6.69 15.12
CA GLU A 53 17.55 -5.98 13.87
C GLU A 53 16.56 -6.73 12.97
N HIS A 54 16.59 -8.05 12.95
CA HIS A 54 15.60 -8.87 12.24
C HIS A 54 14.17 -8.64 12.79
N LYS A 55 14.03 -8.67 14.12
CA LYS A 55 12.77 -8.34 14.80
C LYS A 55 12.32 -6.91 14.48
N PHE A 56 13.24 -5.96 14.42
CA PHE A 56 12.95 -4.59 14.03
C PHE A 56 12.47 -4.50 12.57
N ALA A 57 13.13 -5.19 11.64
CA ALA A 57 12.76 -5.24 10.23
C ALA A 57 11.32 -5.73 10.04
N ARG A 58 10.91 -6.77 10.79
CA ARG A 58 9.52 -7.26 10.80
C ARG A 58 8.55 -6.20 11.31
N ALA A 59 8.85 -5.60 12.46
CA ALA A 59 7.99 -4.56 13.04
C ALA A 59 7.84 -3.36 12.10
N PHE A 60 8.95 -2.90 11.50
CA PHE A 60 8.97 -1.87 10.47
C PHE A 60 8.06 -2.21 9.30
N SER A 61 8.21 -3.41 8.73
CA SER A 61 7.45 -3.87 7.58
C SER A 61 5.95 -3.96 7.86
N LEU A 62 5.57 -4.49 9.02
CA LEU A 62 4.16 -4.58 9.43
C LEU A 62 3.54 -3.20 9.69
N ILE A 63 4.30 -2.28 10.29
CA ILE A 63 3.87 -0.88 10.46
C ILE A 63 3.67 -0.23 9.10
N MET A 64 4.61 -0.39 8.17
CA MET A 64 4.47 0.14 6.80
C MET A 64 3.20 -0.38 6.14
N LEU A 65 3.04 -1.70 6.06
CA LEU A 65 1.88 -2.34 5.43
C LEU A 65 0.56 -1.87 6.08
N GLY A 66 0.53 -1.70 7.40
CA GLY A 66 -0.66 -1.27 8.13
C GLY A 66 -1.14 0.16 7.82
N HIS A 67 -0.25 1.03 7.33
CA HIS A 67 -0.58 2.43 6.99
C HIS A 67 -0.75 2.67 5.48
N LEU A 68 -0.58 1.64 4.64
CA LEU A 68 -0.84 1.79 3.21
C LEU A 68 -2.35 1.98 2.94
N PRO A 69 -2.72 2.77 1.92
CA PRO A 69 -4.11 3.16 1.66
C PRO A 69 -4.92 2.01 1.03
N THR A 70 -5.01 0.86 1.68
CA THR A 70 -5.75 -0.30 1.17
C THR A 70 -7.20 -0.35 1.65
N ARG A 71 -7.59 0.57 2.55
CA ARG A 71 -8.92 0.60 3.17
C ARG A 71 -9.95 1.37 2.34
N PRO A 72 -11.26 1.05 2.51
CA PRO A 72 -12.35 1.68 1.74
C PRO A 72 -12.38 3.20 1.80
N GLU A 73 -11.99 3.80 2.93
CA GLU A 73 -12.02 5.26 3.16
C GLU A 73 -11.06 6.02 2.24
N THR A 74 -10.08 5.32 1.66
CA THR A 74 -9.08 5.89 0.73
C THR A 74 -9.42 5.62 -0.73
N CYS A 75 -10.60 5.07 -1.02
CA CYS A 75 -11.07 4.79 -2.37
C CYS A 75 -12.31 5.64 -2.66
N PRO A 76 -12.26 6.59 -3.61
CA PRO A 76 -13.40 7.47 -3.89
C PRO A 76 -14.65 6.70 -4.31
N PHE A 77 -14.48 5.58 -5.00
CA PHE A 77 -15.58 4.69 -5.38
C PHE A 77 -16.25 4.04 -4.16
N CYS A 78 -15.46 3.56 -3.18
CA CYS A 78 -16.02 2.98 -1.96
C CYS A 78 -16.69 4.04 -1.09
N VAL A 79 -16.12 5.25 -1.01
CA VAL A 79 -16.73 6.38 -0.30
C VAL A 79 -18.11 6.71 -0.88
N GLN A 80 -18.22 6.79 -2.21
CA GLN A 80 -19.47 7.15 -2.88
C GLN A 80 -20.51 6.02 -2.90
N TYR A 81 -20.10 4.79 -3.23
CA TYR A 81 -21.02 3.69 -3.55
C TYR A 81 -21.09 2.59 -2.47
N GLY A 82 -20.14 2.57 -1.52
CA GLY A 82 -19.95 1.48 -0.57
C GLY A 82 -21.01 1.40 0.54
N GLN A 83 -21.67 2.52 0.87
CA GLN A 83 -22.66 2.56 1.97
C GLN A 83 -23.84 1.61 1.75
N SER A 84 -24.25 1.41 0.49
CA SER A 84 -25.37 0.54 0.14
C SER A 84 -25.02 -0.96 0.18
N ARG A 85 -23.73 -1.32 0.31
CA ARG A 85 -23.14 -2.68 0.12
C ARG A 85 -23.42 -3.34 -1.23
N SER A 86 -24.36 -2.81 -2.01
CA SER A 86 -24.72 -3.29 -3.34
C SER A 86 -23.67 -2.96 -4.40
N CYS A 87 -22.82 -1.95 -4.13
CA CYS A 87 -21.89 -1.36 -5.11
C CYS A 87 -22.56 -1.02 -6.45
N ARG A 88 -23.88 -0.83 -6.48
CA ARG A 88 -24.63 -0.55 -7.70
C ARG A 88 -24.22 0.82 -8.22
N GLY A 89 -23.80 0.88 -9.49
CA GLY A 89 -23.28 2.10 -10.10
C GLY A 89 -21.80 2.38 -9.81
N CYS A 90 -21.12 1.54 -9.02
CA CYS A 90 -19.68 1.66 -8.82
C CYS A 90 -18.93 1.26 -10.09
N GLY A 91 -18.37 2.23 -10.79
CA GLY A 91 -17.63 1.96 -12.03
C GLY A 91 -16.33 1.17 -11.82
N TYR A 92 -15.69 1.24 -10.64
CA TYR A 92 -14.61 0.32 -10.27
C TYR A 92 -15.12 -1.13 -10.22
N ALA A 93 -16.26 -1.36 -9.56
CA ALA A 93 -16.84 -2.70 -9.47
C ALA A 93 -17.27 -3.25 -10.84
N ALA A 94 -17.71 -2.38 -11.75
CA ALA A 94 -18.07 -2.76 -13.11
C ALA A 94 -16.84 -3.22 -13.94
N THR A 95 -15.68 -2.59 -13.73
CA THR A 95 -14.47 -2.83 -14.52
C THR A 95 -13.50 -3.85 -13.88
N HIS A 96 -13.58 -4.05 -12.57
CA HIS A 96 -12.64 -4.85 -11.77
C HIS A 96 -13.31 -5.88 -10.85
N GLY A 97 -14.64 -5.98 -10.89
CA GLY A 97 -15.43 -6.82 -9.98
C GLY A 97 -15.69 -6.13 -8.63
N ARG A 98 -16.76 -6.56 -7.94
CA ARG A 98 -17.11 -6.00 -6.62
C ARG A 98 -16.04 -6.34 -5.58
N CYS A 99 -15.65 -5.37 -4.77
CA CYS A 99 -14.59 -5.54 -3.76
C CYS A 99 -14.88 -6.59 -2.67
N ASP A 100 -16.12 -7.07 -2.56
CA ASP A 100 -16.52 -8.17 -1.66
C ASP A 100 -16.61 -9.54 -2.36
N SER A 101 -16.28 -9.61 -3.66
CA SER A 101 -16.19 -10.84 -4.43
C SER A 101 -14.77 -11.39 -4.41
N ASP A 102 -14.60 -12.67 -4.10
CA ASP A 102 -13.30 -13.37 -4.02
C ASP A 102 -12.46 -13.26 -5.32
N GLN A 103 -13.12 -13.02 -6.46
CA GLN A 103 -12.47 -12.95 -7.78
C GLN A 103 -12.25 -11.51 -8.28
N SER A 104 -12.55 -10.49 -7.47
CA SER A 104 -12.29 -9.10 -7.87
C SER A 104 -10.80 -8.77 -7.82
N SER A 105 -10.36 -7.82 -8.64
CA SER A 105 -8.98 -7.35 -8.60
C SER A 105 -8.57 -6.85 -7.21
N PHE A 106 -9.47 -6.18 -6.50
CA PHE A 106 -9.21 -5.72 -5.13
C PHE A 106 -9.05 -6.88 -4.15
N SER A 107 -9.94 -7.88 -4.19
CA SER A 107 -9.89 -9.04 -3.29
C SER A 107 -8.62 -9.85 -3.50
N LEU A 108 -8.27 -10.13 -4.76
CA LEU A 108 -7.04 -10.85 -5.08
C LEU A 108 -5.79 -10.08 -4.62
N PHE A 109 -5.78 -8.76 -4.78
CA PHE A 109 -4.71 -7.91 -4.27
C PHE A 109 -4.64 -7.93 -2.73
N ILE A 110 -5.77 -7.70 -2.02
CA ILE A 110 -5.76 -7.60 -0.56
C ILE A 110 -5.45 -8.93 0.11
N GLU A 111 -5.82 -10.05 -0.50
CA GLU A 111 -5.43 -11.39 -0.07
C GLU A 111 -3.92 -11.58 -0.17
N ALA A 112 -3.33 -11.29 -1.34
CA ALA A 112 -1.88 -11.37 -1.52
C ALA A 112 -1.14 -10.41 -0.56
N PHE A 113 -1.68 -9.21 -0.37
CA PHE A 113 -1.13 -8.19 0.52
C PHE A 113 -1.15 -8.63 1.99
N SER A 114 -2.27 -9.21 2.43
CA SER A 114 -2.43 -9.73 3.79
C SER A 114 -1.52 -10.94 4.02
N GLU A 115 -1.38 -11.79 3.00
CA GLU A 115 -0.46 -12.93 3.02
C GLU A 115 0.99 -12.49 3.16
N LEU A 116 1.41 -11.43 2.45
CA LEU A 116 2.74 -10.83 2.63
C LEU A 116 2.97 -10.39 4.08
N GLY A 117 2.00 -9.71 4.69
CA GLY A 117 2.05 -9.35 6.11
C GLY A 117 2.14 -10.59 7.01
N ARG A 118 1.39 -11.66 6.71
CA ARG A 118 1.41 -12.92 7.47
C ARG A 118 2.77 -13.59 7.43
N VAL A 119 3.39 -13.73 6.25
CA VAL A 119 4.70 -14.38 6.12
C VAL A 119 5.81 -13.56 6.79
N ILE A 120 5.77 -12.22 6.70
CA ILE A 120 6.69 -11.33 7.45
C ILE A 120 6.50 -11.49 8.96
N TYR A 121 5.25 -11.61 9.41
CA TYR A 121 4.96 -11.85 10.82
C TYR A 121 5.48 -13.21 11.29
N GLN A 122 5.46 -14.24 10.45
CA GLN A 122 5.90 -15.58 10.81
C GLN A 122 7.40 -15.84 10.62
N ASP A 123 8.09 -15.02 9.84
CA ASP A 123 9.54 -15.08 9.70
C ASP A 123 10.19 -14.74 11.04
N THR A 124 10.49 -15.73 11.87
CA THR A 124 11.15 -15.55 13.19
C THR A 124 12.61 -15.99 13.15
N GLY A 125 13.19 -16.07 11.95
CA GLY A 125 14.58 -16.45 11.72
C GLY A 125 15.59 -15.39 12.20
N GLY A 126 16.80 -15.50 11.68
CA GLY A 126 17.86 -14.51 11.87
C GLY A 126 18.07 -13.64 10.63
N LEU A 127 18.99 -12.68 10.73
CA LEU A 127 19.43 -11.91 9.57
C LEU A 127 20.11 -12.82 8.54
N ASN A 128 19.84 -12.56 7.26
CA ASN A 128 20.52 -13.21 6.13
C ASN A 128 21.79 -12.47 5.69
N CYS A 129 22.23 -11.45 6.43
CA CYS A 129 23.41 -10.64 6.13
C CYS A 129 24.11 -10.19 7.41
N HIS A 130 25.25 -9.50 7.24
CA HIS A 130 25.93 -8.86 8.36
C HIS A 130 25.02 -7.77 8.98
N PRO A 131 25.03 -7.58 10.31
CA PRO A 131 24.18 -6.57 10.96
C PRO A 131 24.41 -5.15 10.44
N ASP A 132 25.65 -4.74 10.18
CA ASP A 132 25.92 -3.41 9.64
C ASP A 132 25.23 -3.19 8.27
N ASP A 133 25.22 -4.22 7.41
CA ASP A 133 24.50 -4.18 6.13
C ASP A 133 22.98 -4.12 6.35
N ALA A 134 22.46 -4.85 7.34
CA ALA A 134 21.05 -4.84 7.68
C ALA A 134 20.61 -3.46 8.15
N ARG A 135 21.41 -2.81 9.00
CA ARG A 135 21.16 -1.45 9.49
C ARG A 135 21.15 -0.43 8.36
N LEU A 136 22.15 -0.44 7.50
CA LEU A 136 22.20 0.48 6.34
C LEU A 136 20.99 0.30 5.42
N ARG A 137 20.54 -0.93 5.21
CA ARG A 137 19.33 -1.22 4.44
C ARG A 137 18.08 -0.68 5.13
N LEU A 138 17.93 -0.90 6.43
CA LEU A 138 16.79 -0.40 7.21
C LEU A 138 16.74 1.14 7.20
N GLU A 139 17.88 1.81 7.39
CA GLU A 139 17.97 3.28 7.29
C GLU A 139 17.56 3.78 5.91
N HIS A 140 18.01 3.11 4.85
CA HIS A 140 17.61 3.40 3.48
C HIS A 140 16.10 3.23 3.30
N CYS A 141 15.54 2.08 3.70
CA CYS A 141 14.11 1.79 3.59
C CYS A 141 13.27 2.83 4.33
N ILE A 142 13.63 3.20 5.56
CA ILE A 142 12.94 4.23 6.35
C ILE A 142 12.97 5.57 5.64
N ARG A 143 14.15 6.02 5.20
CA ARG A 143 14.32 7.31 4.53
C ARG A 143 13.53 7.37 3.22
N SER A 144 13.66 6.35 2.38
CA SER A 144 12.99 6.28 1.08
C SER A 144 11.46 6.20 1.24
N SER A 145 10.97 5.46 2.25
CA SER A 145 9.53 5.37 2.53
C SER A 145 8.95 6.71 2.95
N ARG A 146 9.72 7.50 3.71
CA ARG A 146 9.31 8.84 4.12
C ARG A 146 9.22 9.80 2.93
N LEU A 147 10.18 9.71 2.01
CA LEU A 147 10.15 10.51 0.77
C LEU A 147 8.95 10.15 -0.10
N LEU A 148 8.66 8.85 -0.28
CA LEU A 148 7.47 8.43 -1.04
C LEU A 148 6.16 8.84 -0.37
N ALA A 149 6.05 8.76 0.95
CA ALA A 149 4.85 9.20 1.67
C ALA A 149 4.64 10.71 1.54
N ALA A 150 5.72 11.50 1.55
CA ALA A 150 5.67 12.94 1.28
C ALA A 150 5.26 13.23 -0.17
N ASP A 151 5.88 12.54 -1.14
CA ASP A 151 5.54 12.63 -2.56
C ASP A 151 4.07 12.28 -2.79
N MET A 152 3.53 11.22 -2.19
CA MET A 152 2.11 10.84 -2.35
C MET A 152 1.13 11.97 -2.00
N MET A 153 1.48 12.83 -1.05
CA MET A 153 0.65 13.96 -0.62
C MET A 153 0.78 15.20 -1.52
N GLU A 154 1.88 15.34 -2.26
CA GLU A 154 2.13 16.51 -3.11
C GLU A 154 1.08 16.61 -4.23
N ASP A 155 0.45 17.76 -4.42
CA ASP A 155 -0.58 18.00 -5.45
C ASP A 155 -1.80 17.05 -5.42
N ILE A 156 -2.02 16.30 -4.33
CA ILE A 156 -3.12 15.34 -4.22
C ILE A 156 -4.49 16.03 -4.34
N ASP A 157 -4.62 17.26 -3.85
CA ASP A 157 -5.84 18.08 -3.88
C ASP A 157 -6.26 18.46 -5.31
N SER A 158 -5.34 18.42 -6.27
CA SER A 158 -5.60 18.70 -7.68
C SER A 158 -5.93 17.44 -8.49
N SER A 159 -5.79 16.25 -7.91
CA SER A 159 -5.83 14.98 -8.65
C SER A 159 -7.26 14.54 -8.96
N SER A 160 -7.62 14.35 -10.23
CA SER A 160 -8.88 13.69 -10.60
C SER A 160 -9.00 12.30 -9.96
N ALA A 161 -10.20 11.71 -9.90
CA ALA A 161 -10.38 10.37 -9.34
C ALA A 161 -9.52 9.32 -10.05
N GLU A 162 -9.38 9.44 -11.37
CA GLU A 162 -8.50 8.58 -12.18
C GLU A 162 -7.04 8.73 -11.75
N ARG A 163 -6.51 9.97 -11.78
CA ARG A 163 -5.12 10.25 -11.38
C ARG A 163 -4.84 9.85 -9.94
N LEU A 164 -5.80 10.03 -9.04
CA LEU A 164 -5.69 9.63 -7.64
C LEU A 164 -5.51 8.11 -7.53
N MET A 165 -6.31 7.33 -8.26
CA MET A 165 -6.24 5.87 -8.24
C MET A 165 -4.97 5.33 -8.91
N GLU A 166 -4.55 5.93 -10.04
CA GLU A 166 -3.26 5.60 -10.67
C GLU A 166 -2.08 5.85 -9.72
N ARG A 167 -2.08 7.03 -9.08
CA ARG A 167 -1.04 7.41 -8.12
C ARG A 167 -1.04 6.48 -6.92
N LYS A 168 -2.22 6.15 -6.40
CA LYS A 168 -2.40 5.21 -5.30
C LYS A 168 -1.85 3.82 -5.64
N ALA A 169 -2.17 3.27 -6.81
CA ALA A 169 -1.67 1.98 -7.26
C ALA A 169 -0.13 1.97 -7.35
N ARG A 170 0.44 3.04 -7.93
CA ARG A 170 1.89 3.23 -8.01
C ARG A 170 2.54 3.32 -6.63
N TYR A 171 1.99 4.15 -5.75
CA TYR A 171 2.48 4.33 -4.38
C TYR A 171 2.48 3.02 -3.59
N LEU A 172 1.40 2.22 -3.69
CA LEU A 172 1.34 0.89 -3.08
C LEU A 172 2.52 0.02 -3.53
N GLY A 173 2.75 -0.09 -4.84
CA GLY A 173 3.84 -0.90 -5.41
C GLY A 173 5.21 -0.44 -4.94
N GLN A 174 5.48 0.87 -5.02
CA GLN A 174 6.75 1.44 -4.60
C GLN A 174 7.01 1.25 -3.10
N MET A 175 5.99 1.38 -2.25
CA MET A 175 6.13 1.14 -0.81
C MET A 175 6.37 -0.34 -0.48
N ILE A 176 5.76 -1.26 -1.23
CA ILE A 176 6.02 -2.69 -1.12
C ILE A 176 7.46 -3.03 -1.56
N ASP A 177 8.01 -2.33 -2.55
CA ASP A 177 9.40 -2.49 -3.00
C ASP A 177 10.44 -2.06 -1.97
N LEU A 178 10.08 -1.08 -1.13
CA LEU A 178 10.90 -0.56 -0.04
C LEU A 178 10.89 -1.41 1.23
N LEU A 179 10.09 -2.49 1.28
CA LEU A 179 10.22 -3.47 2.35
C LEU A 179 11.63 -4.10 2.30
N PRO A 180 12.27 -4.34 3.46
CA PRO A 180 13.64 -4.86 3.55
C PRO A 180 13.65 -6.39 3.32
N LYS A 181 13.08 -6.82 2.19
CA LYS A 181 12.83 -8.22 1.84
C LYS A 181 14.09 -9.08 1.83
N GLU A 182 15.25 -8.49 1.55
CA GLU A 182 16.55 -9.15 1.56
C GLU A 182 16.98 -9.57 2.98
N LEU A 183 16.36 -9.02 4.03
CA LEU A 183 16.61 -9.37 5.43
C LEU A 183 15.79 -10.57 5.91
N PHE A 184 14.89 -11.10 5.08
CA PHE A 184 13.95 -12.15 5.45
C PHE A 184 14.14 -13.43 4.64
N GLY A 185 13.49 -14.51 5.07
CA GLY A 185 13.48 -15.79 4.38
C GLY A 185 12.93 -15.73 2.93
N PRO A 186 13.25 -16.73 2.09
CA PRO A 186 12.93 -16.75 0.67
C PRO A 186 11.43 -16.74 0.36
N GLU A 187 10.58 -17.23 1.27
CA GLU A 187 9.12 -17.22 1.14
C GLU A 187 8.56 -15.80 0.94
N ILE A 188 9.21 -14.80 1.53
CA ILE A 188 8.79 -13.40 1.42
C ILE A 188 8.97 -12.89 -0.01
N MET A 189 10.00 -13.35 -0.72
CA MET A 189 10.21 -12.98 -2.13
C MET A 189 9.11 -13.54 -3.03
N GLU A 190 8.60 -14.74 -2.75
CA GLU A 190 7.48 -15.33 -3.48
C GLU A 190 6.19 -14.55 -3.20
N SER A 191 5.89 -14.28 -1.93
CA SER A 191 4.72 -13.49 -1.56
C SER A 191 4.77 -12.07 -2.13
N TRP A 192 5.95 -11.44 -2.13
CA TRP A 192 6.16 -10.11 -2.74
C TRP A 192 5.88 -10.12 -4.24
N ARG A 193 6.34 -11.15 -4.97
CA ARG A 193 6.06 -11.28 -6.42
C ARG A 193 4.56 -11.41 -6.67
N ARG A 194 3.86 -12.21 -5.85
CA ARG A 194 2.42 -12.40 -5.96
C ARG A 194 1.64 -11.10 -5.72
N VAL A 195 2.05 -10.29 -4.74
CA VAL A 195 1.42 -8.97 -4.51
C VAL A 195 1.54 -8.08 -5.76
N HIS A 196 2.72 -8.00 -6.36
CA HIS A 196 2.92 -7.24 -7.59
C HIS A 196 2.13 -7.76 -8.76
N GLU A 197 2.04 -9.08 -8.91
CA GLU A 197 1.23 -9.71 -9.94
C GLU A 197 -0.23 -9.26 -9.86
N MET A 198 -0.81 -9.25 -8.66
CA MET A 198 -2.20 -8.83 -8.43
C MET A 198 -2.36 -7.31 -8.54
N LEU A 199 -1.38 -6.53 -8.08
CA LEU A 199 -1.41 -5.07 -8.13
C LEU A 199 -1.45 -4.54 -9.57
N ARG A 200 -0.90 -5.26 -10.56
CA ARG A 200 -1.01 -4.89 -11.98
C ARG A 200 -2.44 -4.82 -12.50
N ASN A 201 -3.37 -5.54 -11.86
CA ASN A 201 -4.78 -5.57 -12.24
C ASN A 201 -5.64 -4.70 -11.31
N TYR A 202 -5.04 -4.02 -10.33
CA TYR A 202 -5.74 -3.23 -9.32
C TYR A 202 -6.39 -1.97 -9.92
N TRP A 203 -5.72 -1.33 -10.87
CA TRP A 203 -6.17 -0.13 -11.60
C TRP A 203 -5.62 -0.20 -13.02
#